data_AF-A0A2S9JBU3-F1
#
_entry.id   AF-A0A2S9JBU3-F1
#
_cell.length_a   1.000
_cell.length_b   1.000
_cell.length_c   1.000
_cell.angle_alpha   90.00
_cell.angle_beta   90.00
_cell.angle_gamma   90.00
#
_symmetry.space_group_name_H-M   'P 1'
#
loop_
_entity.id
_entity.type
_entity.pdbx_description
1 polymer ?
#
loop_
_entity_poly.entity_id
_entity_poly.type
_entity_poly.pdbx_seq_one_letter_code
_entity_poly.pdbx_strand_id
1 'polypeptide(L)'
;MLSQDHIVAGLSLGFWVSLMTAAYDKQLWADGVKAAFPHAGPRENREYIRARLDSMRRFRNDIAHHAAIFDRSPQKEFQNMIHITGLVCANTCWLSKQLSRLQNVINERPRL
;
A
#
# COMPACT_ATOMS: atom_id res chain seq x y z
N MET A 1 -19.27 -22.18 8.36
CA MET A 1 -18.60 -21.45 9.47
C MET A 1 -17.62 -20.46 8.84
N LEU A 2 -17.66 -19.18 9.21
CA LEU A 2 -16.66 -18.22 8.71
C LEU A 2 -15.28 -18.60 9.29
N SER A 3 -14.26 -18.65 8.44
CA SER A 3 -12.86 -18.85 8.86
C SER A 3 -12.20 -17.49 9.04
N GLN A 4 -11.02 -17.48 9.66
CA GLN A 4 -10.21 -16.27 9.75
C GLN A 4 -9.91 -15.69 8.36
N ASP A 5 -9.63 -16.54 7.38
CA ASP A 5 -9.36 -16.11 6.00
C ASP A 5 -10.58 -15.47 5.34
N HIS A 6 -11.78 -15.99 5.61
CA HIS A 6 -13.02 -15.37 5.12
C HIS A 6 -13.22 -13.97 5.70
N ILE A 7 -12.88 -13.77 6.97
CA ILE A 7 -12.95 -12.44 7.60
C ILE A 7 -11.92 -11.52 6.95
N VAL A 8 -10.65 -11.95 6.87
CA VAL A 8 -9.55 -11.16 6.29
C VAL A 8 -9.84 -10.76 4.84
N ALA A 9 -10.36 -11.68 4.03
CA ALA A 9 -10.72 -11.42 2.64
C ALA A 9 -11.88 -10.41 2.50
N GLY A 10 -12.76 -10.31 3.50
CA GLY A 10 -13.85 -9.34 3.52
C GLY A 10 -13.44 -7.92 3.95
N LEU A 11 -12.23 -7.74 4.48
CA LEU A 11 -11.78 -6.43 4.99
C LEU A 11 -11.30 -5.53 3.84
N SER A 12 -11.84 -4.31 3.80
CA SER A 12 -11.41 -3.30 2.84
C SER A 12 -9.99 -2.79 3.12
N LEU A 13 -9.31 -2.25 2.11
CA LEU A 13 -8.02 -1.57 2.32
C LEU A 13 -8.14 -0.42 3.34
N GLY A 14 -9.31 0.26 3.39
CA GLY A 14 -9.57 1.32 4.37
C GLY A 14 -9.56 0.86 5.82
N PHE A 15 -10.00 -0.39 6.08
CA PHE A 15 -9.89 -1.00 7.41
C PHE A 15 -8.42 -1.07 7.84
N TRP A 16 -7.55 -1.63 6.99
CA TRP A 16 -6.13 -1.75 7.29
C TRP A 16 -5.44 -0.39 7.52
N VAL A 17 -5.81 0.65 6.76
CA VAL A 17 -5.29 2.02 6.99
C VAL A 17 -5.77 2.59 8.34
N SER A 18 -7.00 2.29 8.75
CA SER A 18 -7.56 2.78 10.02
C SER A 18 -6.85 2.23 11.25
N LEU A 19 -6.35 0.99 11.20
CA LEU A 19 -5.55 0.37 12.28
C LEU A 19 -4.28 1.16 12.60
N MET A 20 -3.78 1.94 11.64
CA MET A 20 -2.56 2.73 11.77
C MET A 20 -2.81 4.13 12.35
N THR A 21 -4.05 4.48 12.71
CA THR A 21 -4.39 5.78 13.30
C THR A 21 -3.84 5.94 14.72
N ALA A 22 -3.72 7.18 15.19
CA ALA A 22 -3.21 7.47 16.53
C ALA A 22 -4.08 6.87 17.65
N ALA A 23 -5.37 6.65 17.39
CA ALA A 23 -6.28 6.02 18.33
C ALA A 23 -5.84 4.61 18.74
N TYR A 24 -5.14 3.89 17.85
CA TYR A 24 -4.72 2.52 18.07
C TYR A 24 -3.21 2.37 18.31
N ASP A 25 -2.50 3.47 18.54
CA ASP A 25 -1.04 3.46 18.65
C ASP A 25 -0.54 2.56 19.79
N LYS A 26 -1.12 2.75 20.98
CA LYS A 26 -0.76 1.96 22.16
C LYS A 26 -1.29 0.53 22.13
N GLN A 27 -2.49 0.34 21.58
CA GLN A 27 -3.23 -0.93 21.70
C GLN A 27 -2.94 -1.91 20.58
N LEU A 28 -2.83 -1.45 19.34
CA LEU A 28 -2.69 -2.33 18.18
C LEU A 28 -1.34 -2.15 17.49
N TRP A 29 -0.83 -0.92 17.39
CA TRP A 29 0.44 -0.70 16.72
C TRP A 29 1.62 -1.28 17.50
N ALA A 30 1.77 -0.90 18.78
CA ALA A 30 2.86 -1.38 19.63
C ALA A 30 2.87 -2.91 19.80
N ASP A 31 1.68 -3.49 19.99
CA ASP A 31 1.53 -4.89 20.43
C ASP A 31 1.25 -5.88 19.28
N GLY A 32 1.20 -5.42 18.01
CA GLY A 32 0.94 -6.34 16.91
C GLY A 32 1.21 -5.79 15.50
N VAL A 33 0.56 -4.69 15.11
CA VAL A 33 0.58 -4.21 13.72
C VAL A 33 1.99 -3.84 13.26
N LYS A 34 2.85 -3.34 14.17
CA LYS A 34 4.26 -3.07 13.85
C LYS A 34 5.00 -4.32 13.35
N ALA A 35 4.68 -5.50 13.85
CA ALA A 35 5.32 -6.76 13.46
C ALA A 35 5.02 -7.14 12.00
N ALA A 36 3.97 -6.59 11.38
CA ALA A 36 3.67 -6.78 9.96
C ALA A 36 4.65 -6.03 9.03
N PHE A 37 5.52 -5.19 9.58
CA PHE A 37 6.52 -4.42 8.83
C PHE A 37 7.95 -4.76 9.30
N PRO A 38 8.40 -6.01 9.15
CA PRO A 38 9.70 -6.47 9.67
C PRO A 38 10.91 -5.74 9.07
N HIS A 39 10.75 -5.09 7.91
CA HIS A 39 11.81 -4.32 7.25
C HIS A 39 11.69 -2.80 7.44
N ALA A 40 10.79 -2.33 8.31
CA ALA A 40 10.69 -0.92 8.66
C ALA A 40 11.89 -0.47 9.51
N GLY A 41 12.55 0.59 9.08
CA GLY A 41 13.62 1.25 9.84
C GLY A 41 13.09 2.33 10.80
N PRO A 42 13.99 3.07 11.46
CA PRO A 42 13.62 4.09 12.44
C PRO A 42 12.79 5.24 11.88
N ARG A 43 12.88 5.51 10.57
CA ARG A 43 12.15 6.60 9.90
C ARG A 43 10.76 6.16 9.44
N GLU A 44 10.56 4.85 9.25
CA GLU A 44 9.30 4.22 8.86
C GLU A 44 8.41 3.96 10.08
N ASN A 45 8.13 5.01 10.84
CA ASN A 45 7.21 4.93 11.98
C ASN A 45 5.74 4.77 11.53
N ARG A 46 4.84 4.56 12.51
CA ARG A 46 3.40 4.34 12.26
C ARG A 46 2.80 5.40 11.34
N GLU A 47 3.05 6.68 11.63
CA GLU A 47 2.48 7.79 10.89
C GLU A 47 3.00 7.84 9.45
N TYR A 48 4.30 7.61 9.27
CA TYR A 48 4.93 7.51 7.96
C TYR A 48 4.30 6.40 7.11
N ILE A 49 4.13 5.21 7.67
CA ILE A 49 3.54 4.06 6.98
C ILE A 49 2.05 4.32 6.72
N ARG A 50 1.31 4.89 7.69
CA ARG A 50 -0.09 5.27 7.53
C ARG A 50 -0.29 6.22 6.35
N ALA A 51 0.52 7.28 6.27
CA ALA A 51 0.41 8.29 5.22
C ALA A 51 0.59 7.67 3.82
N ARG A 52 1.53 6.71 3.72
CA ARG A 52 1.79 5.96 2.48
C ARG A 52 0.66 5.00 2.13
N LEU A 53 0.15 4.26 3.10
CA LEU A 53 -1.01 3.39 2.90
C LEU A 53 -2.26 4.19 2.49
N ASP A 54 -2.46 5.38 3.05
CA ASP A 54 -3.59 6.24 2.66
C ASP A 54 -3.44 6.84 1.26
N SER A 55 -2.20 7.19 0.84
CA SER A 55 -1.92 7.55 -0.56
C SER A 55 -2.30 6.41 -1.52
N MET A 56 -1.84 5.19 -1.21
CA MET A 56 -2.14 3.99 -1.98
C MET A 56 -3.64 3.70 -2.03
N ARG A 57 -4.34 3.84 -0.90
CA ARG A 57 -5.80 3.67 -0.82
C ARG A 57 -6.53 4.67 -1.71
N ARG A 58 -6.16 5.95 -1.68
CA ARG A 58 -6.78 6.99 -2.51
C ARG A 58 -6.54 6.73 -3.99
N PHE A 59 -5.32 6.40 -4.39
CA PHE A 59 -5.01 6.10 -5.78
C PHE A 59 -5.73 4.85 -6.30
N ARG A 60 -5.78 3.76 -5.51
CA ARG A 60 -6.57 2.57 -5.86
C ARG A 60 -8.06 2.92 -6.02
N ASN A 61 -8.57 3.81 -5.17
CA ASN A 61 -9.94 4.27 -5.28
C ASN A 61 -10.15 5.08 -6.56
N ASP A 62 -9.25 5.98 -6.94
CA ASP A 62 -9.32 6.69 -8.22
C ASP A 62 -9.41 5.71 -9.39
N ILE A 63 -8.57 4.66 -9.40
CA ILE A 63 -8.62 3.60 -10.42
C ILE A 63 -9.97 2.90 -10.43
N ALA A 64 -10.49 2.50 -9.26
CA ALA A 64 -11.77 1.79 -9.15
C ALA A 64 -12.97 2.65 -9.60
N HIS A 65 -12.86 3.99 -9.47
CA HIS A 65 -13.85 4.94 -9.96
C HIS A 65 -13.59 5.37 -11.42
N HIS A 66 -12.65 4.72 -12.12
CA HIS A 66 -12.27 5.04 -13.50
C HIS A 66 -11.86 6.50 -13.71
N ALA A 67 -11.27 7.14 -12.68
CA ALA A 67 -10.77 8.49 -12.79
C ALA A 67 -9.52 8.55 -13.68
N ALA A 68 -9.31 9.69 -14.34
CA ALA A 68 -8.04 10.00 -14.98
C ALA A 68 -6.93 10.10 -13.92
N ILE A 69 -5.88 9.27 -14.07
CA ILE A 69 -4.75 9.19 -13.13
C ILE A 69 -3.40 9.51 -13.78
N PHE A 70 -3.37 9.78 -15.08
CA PHE A 70 -2.13 10.01 -15.84
C PHE A 70 -1.35 11.25 -15.37
N ASP A 71 -2.05 12.24 -14.81
CA ASP A 71 -1.53 13.47 -14.22
C ASP A 71 -1.27 13.33 -12.71
N ARG A 72 -1.71 12.23 -12.09
CA ARG A 72 -1.54 11.93 -10.66
C ARG A 72 -0.27 11.17 -10.32
N SER A 73 0.75 11.31 -11.16
CA SER A 73 2.06 10.66 -10.99
C SER A 73 2.01 9.14 -10.73
N PRO A 74 1.46 8.31 -11.65
CA PRO A 74 1.38 6.85 -11.47
C PRO A 74 2.71 6.19 -11.09
N GLN A 75 3.82 6.69 -11.63
CA GLN A 75 5.16 6.20 -11.28
C GLN A 75 5.50 6.40 -9.80
N LYS A 76 5.13 7.56 -9.23
CA LYS A 76 5.38 7.88 -7.83
C LYS A 76 4.54 6.99 -6.91
N GLU A 77 3.29 6.74 -7.27
CA GLU A 77 2.44 5.86 -6.47
C GLU A 77 2.90 4.39 -6.59
N PHE A 78 3.35 3.95 -7.76
CA PHE A 78 3.96 2.63 -7.90
C PHE A 78 5.20 2.48 -7.02
N GLN A 79 6.09 3.49 -6.98
CA GLN A 79 7.23 3.50 -6.07
C GLN A 79 6.79 3.43 -4.60
N ASN A 80 5.71 4.12 -4.23
CA ASN A 80 5.12 4.04 -2.89
C ASN A 80 4.65 2.61 -2.57
N MET A 81 3.87 1.99 -3.47
CA MET A 81 3.41 0.60 -3.30
C MET A 81 4.58 -0.37 -3.14
N ILE A 82 5.60 -0.26 -4.01
CA ILE A 82 6.80 -1.08 -3.95
C ILE A 82 7.55 -0.90 -2.62
N HIS A 83 7.64 0.33 -2.13
CA HIS A 83 8.27 0.62 -0.85
C HIS A 83 7.49 -0.03 0.31
N ILE A 84 6.17 0.17 0.40
CA ILE A 84 5.32 -0.45 1.44
C ILE A 84 5.43 -1.98 1.39
N THR A 85 5.31 -2.59 0.21
CA THR A 85 5.46 -4.03 0.05
C THR A 85 6.83 -4.50 0.51
N GLY A 86 7.88 -3.72 0.26
CA GLY A 86 9.24 -3.99 0.74
C GLY A 86 9.37 -3.96 2.27
N LEU A 87 8.59 -3.10 2.94
CA LEU A 87 8.54 -3.07 4.41
C LEU A 87 7.91 -4.34 4.98
N VAL A 88 6.95 -4.93 4.28
CA VAL A 88 6.20 -6.13 4.68
C VAL A 88 6.93 -7.42 4.31
N CYS A 89 7.34 -7.55 3.05
CA CYS A 89 7.92 -8.78 2.50
C CYS A 89 8.81 -8.50 1.29
N ALA A 90 10.12 -8.77 1.44
CA ALA A 90 11.09 -8.61 0.36
C ALA A 90 10.76 -9.43 -0.89
N ASN A 91 10.27 -10.66 -0.75
CA ASN A 91 9.94 -11.54 -1.88
C ASN A 91 8.74 -11.01 -2.68
N THR A 92 7.69 -10.56 -2.00
CA THR A 92 6.52 -9.96 -2.67
C THR A 92 6.93 -8.66 -3.36
N CYS A 93 7.78 -7.84 -2.74
CA CYS A 93 8.31 -6.62 -3.35
C CYS A 93 9.08 -6.92 -4.64
N TRP A 94 9.98 -7.91 -4.59
CA TRP A 94 10.72 -8.36 -5.77
C TRP A 94 9.77 -8.84 -6.88
N LEU A 95 8.82 -9.71 -6.55
CA LEU A 95 7.87 -10.26 -7.51
C LEU A 95 7.00 -9.15 -8.13
N SER A 96 6.49 -8.21 -7.32
CA SER A 96 5.72 -7.06 -7.81
C SER A 96 6.52 -6.18 -8.77
N LYS A 97 7.82 -6.01 -8.54
CA LYS A 97 8.70 -5.30 -9.50
C LYS A 97 8.83 -6.07 -10.81
N GLN A 98 9.04 -7.38 -10.76
CA GLN A 98 9.21 -8.22 -11.96
C GLN A 98 7.96 -8.28 -12.83
N LEU A 99 6.78 -8.34 -12.21
CA LEU A 99 5.50 -8.45 -12.92
C LEU A 99 4.96 -7.09 -13.41
N SER A 100 5.52 -5.98 -12.96
CA SER A 100 5.01 -4.66 -13.31
C SER A 100 5.27 -4.32 -14.78
N ARG A 101 4.21 -3.93 -15.49
CA ARG A 101 4.28 -3.38 -16.85
C ARG A 101 4.21 -1.86 -16.90
N LEU A 102 4.13 -1.19 -15.75
CA LEU A 102 3.84 0.24 -15.68
C LEU A 102 4.82 1.08 -16.49
N GLN A 103 6.11 0.77 -16.43
CA GLN A 103 7.13 1.53 -17.15
C GLN A 103 6.92 1.43 -18.67
N ASN A 104 6.57 0.24 -19.18
CA ASN A 104 6.29 0.04 -20.60
C ASN A 104 5.05 0.84 -21.02
N VAL A 105 3.98 0.80 -20.22
CA VAL A 105 2.75 1.55 -20.48
C VAL A 105 2.99 3.07 -20.49
N ILE A 106 3.80 3.58 -19.56
CA ILE A 106 4.17 5.00 -19.52
C ILE A 106 4.99 5.38 -20.76
N ASN A 107 5.93 4.52 -21.18
CA ASN A 107 6.79 4.77 -22.34
C ASN A 107 6.04 4.67 -23.67
N GLU A 108 5.02 3.81 -23.74
CA GLU A 108 4.12 3.63 -24.91
C GLU A 108 3.06 4.74 -25.02
N ARG A 109 3.02 5.69 -24.07
CA ARG A 109 2.06 6.79 -24.10
C ARG A 109 2.20 7.58 -25.41
N PRO A 110 1.11 7.77 -26.17
CA PRO A 110 1.14 8.60 -27.37
C PRO A 110 1.65 10.00 -27.03
N ARG A 111 2.64 10.48 -27.78
CA ARG A 111 3.04 11.88 -27.72
C ARG A 111 1.93 12.67 -28.42
N LEU A 112 1.29 13.58 -27.69
CA LEU A 112 0.42 14.60 -28.28
C LEU A 112 1.27 15.58 -29.08
#